data_AF-A0A847C5U1-F1
#
_entry.id   AF-A0A847C5U1-F1
#
_cell.length_a   1.000
_cell.length_b   1.000
_cell.length_c   1.000
_cell.angle_alpha   90.00
_cell.angle_beta   90.00
_cell.angle_gamma   90.00
#
_symmetry.space_group_name_H-M   'P 1'
#
loop_
_entity.id
_entity.type
_entity.pdbx_description
1 polymer ?
#
loop_
_entity_poly.entity_id
_entity_poly.type
_entity_poly.pdbx_seq_one_letter_code
_entity_poly.pdbx_strand_id
1 'polypeptide(L)'
;MKKANKSKKFLSLLIALVLLLGLMPIASITARAEEIIIDKIEITGVTAPVAGEKPTYDGITLKTAEAEILGKSWLVFTGKDDFVHSASKPFESGQTYSISFGLKPKDGYKFAEETTATVNEKPATVTVGGEGNAYRSVKLTFKITPGEPEKVTLSFDPGRGTGEMEPVTVDKYRLFVLPAHDFTGPGDKEFVAWGFVGSDNIAAGDTISIGSNVTATAIWEEEIIRHVDRH
;
A
#
# COMPACT_ATOMS: atom_id res chain seq x y z
N MET A 1 -27.10 40.86 -94.88
CA MET A 1 -27.11 40.95 -93.41
C MET A 1 -26.85 39.57 -92.81
N LYS A 2 -25.76 39.40 -92.05
CA LYS A 2 -25.43 38.19 -91.28
C LYS A 2 -26.42 38.04 -90.11
N LYS A 3 -26.93 36.83 -89.85
CA LYS A 3 -27.34 36.44 -88.49
C LYS A 3 -27.03 34.97 -88.24
N ALA A 4 -26.49 34.76 -87.06
CA ALA A 4 -25.55 33.70 -86.71
C ALA A 4 -26.24 32.42 -86.24
N ASN A 5 -25.62 31.29 -86.61
CA ASN A 5 -25.91 29.95 -86.16
C ASN A 5 -25.45 29.78 -84.70
N LYS A 6 -26.35 30.02 -83.73
CA LYS A 6 -26.03 30.08 -82.28
C LYS A 6 -26.46 28.83 -81.49
N SER A 7 -26.82 27.71 -82.13
CA SER A 7 -27.29 26.51 -81.39
C SER A 7 -26.25 25.39 -81.23
N LYS A 8 -25.13 25.41 -81.97
CA LYS A 8 -24.12 24.33 -81.89
C LYS A 8 -23.09 24.48 -80.76
N LYS A 9 -22.96 25.67 -80.17
CA LYS A 9 -21.99 25.91 -79.06
C LYS A 9 -22.55 25.56 -77.67
N PHE A 10 -23.88 25.53 -77.49
CA PHE A 10 -24.49 25.15 -76.21
C PHE A 10 -24.61 23.63 -76.04
N LEU A 11 -24.87 22.89 -77.12
CA LEU A 11 -24.98 21.42 -77.07
C LEU A 11 -23.62 20.73 -76.87
N SER A 12 -22.53 21.32 -77.37
CA SER A 12 -21.16 20.83 -77.14
C SER A 12 -20.63 21.09 -75.73
N LEU A 13 -21.12 22.14 -75.06
CA LEU A 13 -20.69 22.47 -73.69
C LEU A 13 -21.39 21.57 -72.65
N LEU A 14 -22.63 21.17 -72.93
CA LEU A 14 -23.42 20.31 -72.03
C LEU A 14 -22.90 18.86 -72.01
N ILE A 15 -22.42 18.34 -73.14
CA ILE A 15 -21.86 16.97 -73.23
C ILE A 15 -20.46 16.91 -72.60
N ALA A 16 -19.65 17.97 -72.72
CA ALA A 16 -18.37 18.06 -72.02
C ALA A 16 -18.55 18.13 -70.49
N LEU A 17 -19.59 18.81 -70.00
CA LEU A 17 -19.90 18.91 -68.57
C LEU A 17 -20.41 17.57 -67.99
N VAL A 18 -21.15 16.78 -68.77
CA VAL A 18 -21.64 15.44 -68.35
C VAL A 18 -20.53 14.38 -68.37
N LEU A 19 -19.51 14.51 -69.23
CA LEU A 19 -18.33 13.63 -69.19
C LEU A 19 -17.31 14.03 -68.11
N LEU A 20 -17.26 15.30 -67.70
CA LEU A 20 -16.46 15.76 -66.55
C LEU A 20 -17.05 15.40 -65.18
N LEU A 21 -18.32 14.98 -65.12
CA LEU A 21 -18.98 14.50 -63.90
C LEU A 21 -18.83 12.98 -63.67
N GLY A 22 -18.20 12.24 -64.59
CA GLY A 22 -18.09 10.77 -64.56
C GLY A 22 -16.87 10.19 -63.86
N LEU A 23 -16.01 11.02 -63.25
CA LEU A 23 -14.81 10.58 -62.52
C LEU A 23 -14.63 11.40 -61.24
N MET A 24 -15.69 11.54 -60.43
CA MET A 24 -15.41 11.71 -59.01
C MET A 24 -14.90 10.34 -58.53
N PRO A 25 -13.71 10.25 -57.90
CA PRO A 25 -13.41 9.06 -57.14
C PRO A 25 -14.61 8.88 -56.19
N ILE A 26 -15.23 7.70 -56.24
CA ILE A 26 -16.11 7.28 -55.16
C ILE A 26 -15.27 7.59 -53.93
N ALA A 27 -15.68 8.56 -53.12
CA ALA A 27 -15.04 8.78 -51.85
C ALA A 27 -15.05 7.40 -51.22
N SER A 28 -13.88 6.80 -51.05
CA SER A 28 -13.77 5.56 -50.32
C SER A 28 -14.36 5.92 -48.98
N ILE A 29 -15.63 5.55 -48.75
CA ILE A 29 -16.18 5.49 -47.42
C ILE A 29 -15.39 4.33 -46.85
N THR A 30 -14.18 4.63 -46.37
CA THR A 30 -13.51 3.80 -45.40
C THR A 30 -14.54 3.74 -44.29
N ALA A 31 -15.26 2.62 -44.21
CA ALA A 31 -16.03 2.30 -43.03
C ALA A 31 -15.04 2.42 -41.88
N ARG A 32 -15.13 3.50 -41.12
CA ARG A 32 -14.35 3.61 -39.89
C ARG A 32 -14.92 2.51 -39.03
N ALA A 33 -14.13 1.45 -38.80
CA ALA A 33 -14.50 0.43 -37.83
C ALA A 33 -14.95 1.17 -36.57
N GLU A 34 -16.16 0.88 -36.08
CA GLU A 34 -16.61 1.44 -34.82
C GLU A 34 -15.57 1.08 -33.76
N GLU A 35 -14.96 2.09 -33.15
CA GLU A 35 -13.96 1.87 -32.12
C GLU A 35 -14.66 1.26 -30.91
N ILE A 36 -14.21 0.07 -30.51
CA ILE A 36 -14.79 -0.61 -29.35
C ILE A 36 -14.21 0.02 -28.09
N ILE A 37 -15.10 0.46 -27.20
CA ILE A 37 -14.76 1.24 -26.02
C ILE A 37 -14.53 0.33 -24.82
N ILE A 38 -13.45 0.60 -24.07
CA ILE A 38 -13.11 -0.03 -22.81
C ILE A 38 -13.44 0.95 -21.68
N ASP A 39 -14.50 0.69 -20.93
CA ASP A 39 -14.95 1.50 -19.79
C ASP A 39 -14.66 0.84 -18.43
N LYS A 40 -14.32 -0.45 -18.43
CA LYS A 40 -14.03 -1.25 -17.24
C LYS A 40 -12.74 -2.06 -17.39
N ILE A 41 -11.87 -1.94 -16.39
CA ILE A 41 -10.61 -2.69 -16.30
C ILE A 41 -10.65 -3.62 -15.09
N GLU A 42 -10.26 -4.87 -15.28
CA GLU A 42 -10.22 -5.87 -14.21
C GLU A 42 -8.85 -6.55 -14.15
N ILE A 43 -8.17 -6.43 -13.01
CA ILE A 43 -6.88 -7.05 -12.73
C ILE A 43 -7.04 -7.96 -11.51
N THR A 44 -6.43 -9.14 -11.54
CA THR A 44 -6.52 -10.15 -10.47
C THR A 44 -5.15 -10.74 -10.17
N GLY A 45 -5.01 -11.45 -9.05
CA GLY A 45 -3.79 -12.16 -8.67
C GLY A 45 -2.71 -11.27 -8.02
N VAL A 46 -3.07 -10.05 -7.57
CA VAL A 46 -2.13 -9.22 -6.81
C VAL A 46 -1.99 -9.77 -5.39
N THR A 47 -0.78 -10.09 -4.96
CA THR A 47 -0.54 -10.40 -3.54
C THR A 47 -0.36 -9.09 -2.77
N ALA A 48 -1.08 -8.94 -1.66
CA ALA A 48 -0.95 -7.75 -0.80
C ALA A 48 0.45 -7.70 -0.16
N PRO A 49 1.05 -6.51 0.03
CA PRO A 49 2.39 -6.42 0.57
C PRO A 49 2.41 -6.73 2.07
N VAL A 50 3.40 -7.50 2.50
CA VAL A 50 3.61 -7.91 3.91
C VAL A 50 4.96 -7.40 4.38
N ALA A 51 5.03 -6.84 5.59
CA ALA A 51 6.27 -6.33 6.16
C ALA A 51 7.34 -7.44 6.23
N GLY A 52 8.55 -7.14 5.76
CA GLY A 52 9.66 -8.10 5.69
C GLY A 52 9.68 -8.95 4.42
N GLU A 53 8.58 -9.02 3.67
CA GLU A 53 8.53 -9.73 2.38
C GLU A 53 8.90 -8.80 1.22
N LYS A 54 9.41 -9.37 0.13
CA LYS A 54 9.73 -8.63 -1.09
C LYS A 54 8.51 -8.52 -2.00
N PRO A 55 8.46 -7.48 -2.85
CA PRO A 55 7.43 -7.38 -3.86
C PRO A 55 7.40 -8.59 -4.80
N THR A 56 6.20 -9.04 -5.15
CA THR A 56 5.98 -10.06 -6.18
C THR A 56 5.04 -9.54 -7.26
N TYR A 57 5.16 -10.12 -8.46
CA TYR A 57 4.26 -9.89 -9.59
C TYR A 57 3.61 -11.19 -10.10
N ASP A 58 3.89 -12.31 -9.43
CA ASP A 58 3.43 -13.63 -9.83
C ASP A 58 1.91 -13.74 -9.72
N GLY A 59 1.29 -14.46 -10.66
CA GLY A 59 -0.17 -14.64 -10.71
C GLY A 59 -0.97 -13.42 -11.21
N ILE A 60 -0.36 -12.24 -11.33
CA ILE A 60 -1.06 -11.04 -11.79
C ILE A 60 -1.55 -11.19 -13.23
N THR A 61 -2.86 -11.10 -13.40
CA THR A 61 -3.55 -11.27 -14.69
C THR A 61 -4.50 -10.10 -14.96
N LEU A 62 -4.40 -9.51 -16.16
CA LEU A 62 -5.41 -8.61 -16.72
C LEU A 62 -6.54 -9.44 -17.33
N LYS A 63 -7.77 -9.26 -16.87
CA LYS A 63 -8.96 -9.96 -17.38
C LYS A 63 -9.62 -9.25 -18.55
N THR A 64 -9.45 -7.94 -18.67
CA THR A 64 -9.90 -7.14 -19.82
C THR A 64 -9.06 -7.46 -21.05
N ALA A 65 -9.59 -8.29 -21.95
CA ALA A 65 -8.85 -8.86 -23.07
C ALA A 65 -8.50 -7.83 -24.16
N GLU A 66 -9.21 -6.70 -24.18
CA GLU A 66 -9.12 -5.60 -25.14
C GLU A 66 -7.93 -4.67 -24.86
N ALA A 67 -7.29 -4.81 -23.70
CA ALA A 67 -6.13 -4.05 -23.30
C ALA A 67 -4.92 -4.97 -23.03
N GLU A 68 -3.76 -4.35 -22.85
CA GLU A 68 -2.54 -5.04 -22.44
C GLU A 68 -1.76 -4.20 -21.43
N ILE A 69 -1.06 -4.91 -20.52
CA ILE A 69 -0.19 -4.29 -19.52
C ILE A 69 1.16 -3.98 -20.18
N LEU A 70 1.53 -2.71 -20.16
CA LEU A 70 2.85 -2.21 -20.58
C LEU A 70 3.92 -2.37 -19.50
N GLY A 71 3.51 -2.21 -18.24
CA GLY A 71 4.43 -2.22 -17.11
C GLY A 71 3.70 -2.39 -15.79
N LYS A 72 4.43 -2.95 -14.82
CA LYS A 72 3.97 -3.17 -13.44
C LYS A 72 5.05 -2.62 -12.51
N SER A 73 4.65 -1.82 -11.53
CA SER A 73 5.60 -1.27 -10.56
C SER A 73 4.96 -1.19 -9.18
N TRP A 74 5.67 -1.70 -8.19
CA TRP A 74 5.41 -1.33 -6.80
C TRP A 74 5.96 0.08 -6.54
N LEU A 75 5.19 0.88 -5.83
CA LEU A 75 5.49 2.25 -5.45
C LEU A 75 5.44 2.38 -3.94
N VAL A 76 6.28 3.26 -3.38
CA VAL A 76 6.24 3.67 -1.98
C VAL A 76 5.89 5.15 -1.92
N PHE A 77 4.94 5.50 -1.06
CA PHE A 77 4.56 6.89 -0.82
C PHE A 77 5.44 7.50 0.28
N THR A 78 6.09 8.63 0.00
CA THR A 78 6.97 9.30 0.97
C THR A 78 6.38 10.63 1.45
N GLY A 79 5.06 10.66 1.71
CA GLY A 79 4.35 11.81 2.26
C GLY A 79 3.93 12.88 1.24
N LYS A 80 4.61 12.96 0.09
CA LYS A 80 4.33 13.94 -0.96
C LYS A 80 4.09 13.31 -2.32
N ASP A 81 4.99 12.41 -2.72
CA ASP A 81 4.98 11.78 -4.04
C ASP A 81 5.16 10.26 -3.93
N ASP A 82 4.75 9.54 -4.97
CA ASP A 82 4.99 8.11 -5.13
C ASP A 82 6.35 7.88 -5.83
N PHE A 83 7.19 7.02 -5.26
CA PHE A 83 8.47 6.62 -5.84
C PHE A 83 8.46 5.13 -6.15
N VAL A 84 9.21 4.71 -7.18
CA VAL A 84 9.34 3.28 -7.50
C VAL A 84 10.03 2.56 -6.33
N HIS A 85 9.35 1.56 -5.77
CA HIS A 85 9.91 0.70 -4.74
C HIS A 85 10.69 -0.45 -5.39
N SER A 86 11.88 -0.72 -4.88
CA SER A 86 12.76 -1.75 -5.45
C SER A 86 12.19 -3.14 -5.20
N ALA A 87 12.13 -3.98 -6.24
CA ALA A 87 11.76 -5.39 -6.13
C ALA A 87 12.72 -6.21 -5.23
N SER A 88 13.94 -5.72 -5.00
CA SER A 88 14.90 -6.38 -4.11
C SER A 88 14.74 -6.02 -2.64
N LYS A 89 14.04 -4.93 -2.32
CA LYS A 89 13.88 -4.43 -0.95
C LYS A 89 12.59 -4.96 -0.35
N PRO A 90 12.62 -5.52 0.88
CA PRO A 90 11.40 -5.91 1.56
C PRO A 90 10.51 -4.69 1.82
N PHE A 91 9.21 -4.92 1.97
CA PHE A 91 8.28 -3.91 2.44
C PHE A 91 8.51 -3.60 3.92
N GLU A 92 8.29 -2.35 4.29
CA GLU A 92 8.46 -1.86 5.65
C GLU A 92 7.11 -1.66 6.33
N SER A 93 7.03 -2.06 7.59
CA SER A 93 5.88 -1.76 8.44
C SER A 93 5.77 -0.25 8.69
N GLY A 94 4.56 0.27 8.75
CA GLY A 94 4.28 1.71 8.90
C GLY A 94 4.14 2.45 7.56
N GLN A 95 4.54 1.84 6.44
CA GLN A 95 4.59 2.50 5.15
C GLN A 95 3.36 2.24 4.29
N THR A 96 3.10 3.19 3.37
CA THR A 96 2.05 3.07 2.36
C THR A 96 2.68 2.70 1.03
N TYR A 97 2.23 1.59 0.45
CA TYR A 97 2.68 1.09 -0.84
C TYR A 97 1.53 1.05 -1.83
N SER A 98 1.82 1.15 -3.12
CA SER A 98 0.83 0.92 -4.16
C SER A 98 1.38 -0.02 -5.23
N ILE A 99 0.55 -0.87 -5.80
CA ILE A 99 0.84 -1.51 -7.08
C ILE A 99 0.24 -0.65 -8.19
N SER A 100 1.01 -0.40 -9.24
CA SER A 100 0.59 0.40 -10.39
C SER A 100 0.79 -0.37 -11.70
N PHE A 101 -0.18 -0.24 -12.62
CA PHE A 101 -0.20 -0.87 -13.93
C PHE A 101 -0.34 0.17 -15.02
N GLY A 102 0.64 0.24 -15.93
CA GLY A 102 0.49 0.99 -17.17
C GLY A 102 -0.22 0.12 -18.21
N LEU A 103 -1.27 0.63 -18.83
CA LEU A 103 -2.11 -0.09 -19.78
C LEU A 103 -2.27 0.68 -21.08
N LYS A 104 -2.29 -0.06 -22.20
CA LYS A 104 -2.72 0.45 -23.51
C LYS A 104 -3.86 -0.39 -24.07
N PRO A 105 -4.79 0.20 -24.85
CA PRO A 105 -5.74 -0.57 -25.62
C PRO A 105 -5.00 -1.32 -26.74
N LYS A 106 -5.51 -2.48 -27.13
CA LYS A 106 -5.07 -3.17 -28.34
C LYS A 106 -5.63 -2.46 -29.58
N ASP A 107 -5.11 -2.80 -30.75
CA ASP A 107 -5.54 -2.22 -32.02
C ASP A 107 -7.06 -2.40 -32.23
N GLY A 108 -7.74 -1.32 -32.64
CA GLY A 108 -9.19 -1.28 -32.81
C GLY A 108 -9.99 -0.92 -31.55
N TYR A 109 -9.33 -0.82 -30.39
CA TYR A 109 -9.96 -0.45 -29.12
C TYR A 109 -9.49 0.93 -28.62
N LYS A 110 -10.32 1.55 -27.78
CA LYS A 110 -9.97 2.77 -27.05
C LYS A 110 -10.53 2.75 -25.64
N PHE A 111 -9.83 3.38 -24.70
CA PHE A 111 -10.42 3.64 -23.39
C PHE A 111 -11.48 4.74 -23.47
N ALA A 112 -12.59 4.53 -22.76
CA ALA A 112 -13.59 5.57 -22.52
C ALA A 112 -12.98 6.77 -21.78
N GLU A 113 -13.59 7.95 -21.91
CA GLU A 113 -13.19 9.12 -21.11
C GLU A 113 -13.26 8.81 -19.61
N GLU A 114 -14.38 8.23 -19.18
CA GLU A 114 -14.54 7.66 -17.85
C GLU A 114 -14.25 6.16 -17.89
N THR A 115 -13.15 5.74 -17.27
CA THR A 115 -12.80 4.32 -17.13
C THR A 115 -12.74 3.96 -15.66
N THR A 116 -13.39 2.87 -15.26
CA THR A 116 -13.31 2.31 -13.91
C THR A 116 -12.35 1.12 -13.89
N ALA A 117 -11.77 0.83 -12.73
CA ALA A 117 -10.90 -0.33 -12.59
C ALA A 117 -11.09 -1.02 -11.25
N THR A 118 -10.85 -2.33 -11.25
CA THR A 118 -10.70 -3.13 -10.04
C THR A 118 -9.37 -3.91 -10.06
N VAL A 119 -8.80 -4.08 -8.87
CA VAL A 119 -7.64 -4.94 -8.62
C VAL A 119 -8.00 -5.89 -7.49
N ASN A 120 -8.07 -7.19 -7.78
CA ASN A 120 -8.64 -8.21 -6.88
C ASN A 120 -10.03 -7.80 -6.37
N GLU A 121 -10.93 -7.42 -7.29
CA GLU A 121 -12.31 -6.98 -7.00
C GLU A 121 -12.42 -5.67 -6.19
N LYS A 122 -11.30 -5.14 -5.67
CA LYS A 122 -11.28 -3.85 -4.97
C LYS A 122 -11.23 -2.71 -5.98
N PRO A 123 -12.02 -1.63 -5.78
CA PRO A 123 -11.91 -0.44 -6.59
C PRO A 123 -10.48 0.10 -6.60
N ALA A 124 -9.98 0.41 -7.78
CA ALA A 124 -8.65 0.97 -7.99
C ALA A 124 -8.75 2.36 -8.63
N THR A 125 -7.76 3.21 -8.36
CA THR A 125 -7.68 4.53 -8.97
C THR A 125 -7.25 4.38 -10.44
N VAL A 126 -7.92 5.09 -11.33
CA VAL A 126 -7.56 5.19 -12.74
C VAL A 126 -7.04 6.59 -13.02
N THR A 127 -5.89 6.70 -13.67
CA THR A 127 -5.33 7.97 -14.13
C THR A 127 -5.07 7.89 -15.63
N VAL A 128 -5.40 8.97 -16.33
CA VAL A 128 -5.19 9.10 -17.77
C VAL A 128 -3.76 9.56 -18.05
N GLY A 129 -3.13 9.01 -19.09
CA GLY A 129 -1.77 9.39 -19.47
C GLY A 129 -1.48 9.30 -20.96
N GLY A 130 -0.37 9.93 -21.34
CA GLY A 130 0.17 10.03 -22.70
C GLY A 130 -0.60 10.95 -23.63
N GLU A 131 -0.07 11.12 -24.84
CA GLU A 131 -0.66 11.98 -25.86
C GLU A 131 -2.06 11.47 -26.24
N GLY A 132 -3.01 12.40 -26.32
CA GLY A 132 -4.40 12.07 -26.67
C GLY A 132 -5.09 11.11 -25.70
N ASN A 133 -4.64 11.01 -24.44
CA ASN A 133 -5.25 10.16 -23.41
C ASN A 133 -5.25 8.66 -23.77
N ALA A 134 -4.25 8.21 -24.52
CA ALA A 134 -4.20 6.85 -25.06
C ALA A 134 -3.94 5.75 -23.99
N TYR A 135 -3.42 6.11 -22.82
CA TYR A 135 -3.03 5.15 -21.79
C TYR A 135 -3.85 5.32 -20.51
N ARG A 136 -3.90 4.23 -19.72
CA ARG A 136 -4.43 4.25 -18.35
C ARG A 136 -3.38 3.75 -17.39
N SER A 137 -3.26 4.43 -16.26
CA SER A 137 -2.57 3.92 -15.08
C SER A 137 -3.63 3.44 -14.10
N VAL A 138 -3.56 2.18 -13.68
CA VAL A 138 -4.43 1.62 -12.63
C VAL A 138 -3.60 1.40 -11.38
N LYS A 139 -4.04 1.99 -10.26
CA LYS A 139 -3.30 1.97 -8.99
C LYS A 139 -4.18 1.46 -7.84
N LEU A 140 -3.66 0.49 -7.08
CA LEU A 140 -4.25 0.05 -5.82
C LEU A 140 -3.26 0.30 -4.68
N THR A 141 -3.73 0.98 -3.62
CA THR A 141 -2.92 1.39 -2.46
C THR A 141 -3.19 0.52 -1.24
N PHE A 142 -2.11 0.19 -0.53
CA PHE A 142 -2.07 -0.59 0.70
C PHE A 142 -1.38 0.21 1.78
N LYS A 143 -1.95 0.22 2.99
CA LYS A 143 -1.26 0.69 4.19
C LYS A 143 -0.76 -0.52 4.96
N ILE A 144 0.56 -0.67 5.07
CA ILE A 144 1.15 -1.69 5.93
C ILE A 144 1.19 -1.10 7.33
N THR A 145 0.19 -1.39 8.14
CA THR A 145 0.22 -1.01 9.55
C THR A 145 1.33 -1.78 10.25
N PRO A 146 2.07 -1.16 11.19
CA PRO A 146 2.88 -1.93 12.11
C PRO A 146 2.01 -2.98 12.76
N GLY A 147 2.47 -4.23 12.78
CA GLY A 147 1.79 -5.26 13.55
C GLY A 147 1.59 -4.75 14.98
N GLU A 148 0.47 -5.11 15.59
CA GLU A 148 0.34 -4.93 17.04
C GLU A 148 1.53 -5.68 17.67
N PRO A 149 2.36 -5.03 18.50
CA PRO A 149 3.47 -5.71 19.13
C PRO A 149 2.92 -6.95 19.86
N GLU A 150 3.58 -8.10 19.67
CA GLU A 150 3.27 -9.27 20.46
C GLU A 150 3.31 -8.88 21.94
N LYS A 151 2.34 -9.36 22.72
CA LYS A 151 2.24 -9.04 24.13
C LYS A 151 2.72 -10.21 24.97
N VAL A 152 3.38 -9.90 26.07
CA VAL A 152 3.84 -10.86 27.08
C VAL A 152 3.38 -10.42 28.45
N THR A 153 3.28 -11.37 29.38
CA THR A 153 2.83 -11.13 30.74
C THR A 153 4.00 -10.98 31.69
N LEU A 154 4.04 -9.88 32.43
CA LEU A 154 4.88 -9.67 33.60
C LEU A 154 4.03 -9.95 34.85
N SER A 155 4.34 -11.02 35.56
CA SER A 155 3.74 -11.36 36.86
C SER A 155 4.63 -10.90 38.00
N PHE A 156 4.06 -10.76 39.20
CA PHE A 156 4.78 -10.31 40.38
C PHE A 156 4.65 -11.33 41.52
N ASP A 157 5.77 -11.68 42.14
CA ASP A 157 5.86 -12.59 43.28
C ASP A 157 6.35 -11.80 44.51
N PRO A 158 5.67 -11.89 45.67
CA PRO A 158 6.07 -11.18 46.88
C PRO A 158 7.40 -11.65 47.47
N GLY A 159 7.99 -12.73 46.96
CA GLY A 159 9.21 -13.33 47.46
C GLY A 159 9.01 -13.83 48.89
N ARG A 160 9.72 -13.20 49.84
CA ARG A 160 9.55 -13.48 51.28
C ARG A 160 8.43 -12.67 51.94
N GLY A 161 7.90 -11.66 51.25
CA GLY A 161 6.78 -10.84 51.73
C GLY A 161 5.43 -11.53 51.55
N THR A 162 4.36 -10.76 51.67
CA THR A 162 2.98 -11.21 51.46
C THR A 162 2.16 -10.19 50.65
N GLY A 163 1.01 -10.63 50.15
CA GLY A 163 0.12 -9.83 49.30
C GLY A 163 0.07 -10.36 47.88
N GLU A 164 -0.77 -9.73 47.06
CA GLU A 164 -0.97 -10.06 45.65
C GLU A 164 -0.85 -8.77 44.83
N MET A 165 -0.35 -8.90 43.61
CA MET A 165 -0.23 -7.80 42.67
C MET A 165 -0.61 -8.29 41.28
N GLU A 166 -1.51 -7.57 40.62
CA GLU A 166 -2.03 -7.96 39.32
C GLU A 166 -0.92 -8.00 38.26
N PRO A 167 -0.90 -9.03 37.39
CA PRO A 167 0.06 -9.09 36.30
C PRO A 167 -0.19 -7.98 35.28
N VAL A 168 0.88 -7.48 34.68
CA VAL A 168 0.82 -6.45 33.63
C VAL A 168 1.11 -7.10 32.28
N THR A 169 0.34 -6.70 31.27
CA THR A 169 0.61 -7.06 29.88
C THR A 169 1.50 -5.99 29.25
N VAL A 170 2.64 -6.39 28.70
CA VAL A 170 3.64 -5.50 28.12
C VAL A 170 3.94 -5.85 26.66
N ASP A 171 4.33 -4.85 25.89
CA ASP A 171 4.79 -5.04 24.51
C ASP A 171 6.15 -5.76 24.51
N LYS A 172 6.22 -6.92 23.85
CA LYS A 172 7.42 -7.75 23.77
C LYS A 172 8.58 -6.96 23.14
N TYR A 173 9.76 -7.09 23.77
CA TYR A 173 11.01 -6.41 23.44
C TYR A 173 10.99 -4.87 23.48
N ARG A 174 9.90 -4.23 23.89
CA ARG A 174 9.89 -2.79 24.15
C ARG A 174 10.32 -2.51 25.58
N LEU A 175 10.88 -1.31 25.78
CA LEU A 175 11.24 -0.83 27.13
C LEU A 175 9.98 -0.62 27.95
N PHE A 176 9.96 -1.19 29.15
CA PHE A 176 8.90 -1.09 30.12
C PHE A 176 9.47 -0.62 31.46
N VAL A 177 8.84 0.37 32.09
CA VAL A 177 9.25 0.87 33.42
C VAL A 177 8.65 -0.03 34.49
N LEU A 178 9.49 -0.61 35.35
CA LEU A 178 9.02 -1.48 36.43
C LEU A 178 8.23 -0.68 37.47
N PRO A 179 7.05 -1.16 37.90
CA PRO A 179 6.23 -0.46 38.86
C PRO A 179 6.84 -0.52 40.27
N ALA A 180 6.36 0.38 41.13
CA ALA A 180 6.48 0.19 42.58
C ALA A 180 5.74 -1.09 43.01
N HIS A 181 6.09 -1.63 44.18
CA HIS A 181 5.43 -2.81 44.73
C HIS A 181 4.25 -2.42 45.64
N ASP A 182 3.23 -3.28 45.68
CA ASP A 182 2.10 -3.19 46.62
C ASP A 182 2.17 -4.28 47.74
N PHE A 183 3.27 -5.02 47.79
CA PHE A 183 3.48 -6.09 48.78
C PHE A 183 3.81 -5.58 50.18
N THR A 184 3.48 -6.39 51.18
CA THR A 184 3.92 -6.21 52.56
C THR A 184 5.22 -6.96 52.80
N GLY A 185 6.26 -6.24 53.25
CA GLY A 185 7.57 -6.82 53.54
C GLY A 185 7.58 -7.77 54.74
N PRO A 186 8.52 -8.73 54.78
CA PRO A 186 8.68 -9.61 55.93
C PRO A 186 9.43 -8.89 57.07
N GLY A 187 8.73 -8.66 58.19
CA GLY A 187 9.33 -8.05 59.38
C GLY A 187 9.62 -6.57 59.18
N ASP A 188 10.86 -6.16 59.47
CA ASP A 188 11.41 -4.80 59.35
C ASP A 188 12.23 -4.58 58.07
N LYS A 189 11.99 -5.41 57.05
CA LYS A 189 12.72 -5.35 55.77
C LYS A 189 12.04 -4.43 54.77
N GLU A 190 12.87 -3.73 54.00
CA GLU A 190 12.44 -2.85 52.93
C GLU A 190 12.62 -3.51 51.56
N PHE A 191 11.75 -3.14 50.63
CA PHE A 191 11.88 -3.56 49.24
C PHE A 191 13.08 -2.85 48.60
N VAL A 192 13.95 -3.62 47.95
CA VAL A 192 15.14 -3.10 47.28
C VAL A 192 14.95 -3.06 45.76
N ALA A 193 14.47 -4.17 45.18
CA ALA A 193 14.40 -4.34 43.73
C ALA A 193 13.53 -5.54 43.33
N TRP A 194 13.27 -5.63 42.03
CA TRP A 194 12.70 -6.81 41.38
C TRP A 194 13.80 -7.75 40.91
N GLY A 195 13.77 -8.99 41.37
CA GLY A 195 14.64 -10.07 40.92
C GLY A 195 14.03 -10.85 39.75
N PHE A 196 14.89 -11.22 38.80
CA PHE A 196 14.53 -12.03 37.63
C PHE A 196 15.44 -13.25 37.56
N VAL A 197 14.87 -14.43 37.30
CA VAL A 197 15.66 -15.68 37.24
C VAL A 197 16.74 -15.57 36.17
N GLY A 198 17.99 -15.69 36.57
CA GLY A 198 19.16 -15.66 35.66
C GLY A 198 19.63 -14.27 35.24
N SER A 199 19.14 -13.21 35.89
CA SER A 199 19.51 -11.82 35.61
C SER A 199 19.76 -11.03 36.90
N ASP A 200 20.35 -9.84 36.76
CA ASP A 200 20.51 -8.90 37.88
C ASP A 200 19.16 -8.35 38.36
N ASN A 201 19.13 -7.91 39.61
CA ASN A 201 17.98 -7.24 40.20
C ASN A 201 17.84 -5.82 39.61
N ILE A 202 16.60 -5.39 39.35
CA ILE A 202 16.28 -4.11 38.73
C ILE A 202 15.37 -3.32 39.67
N ALA A 203 15.73 -2.08 39.98
CA ALA A 203 14.95 -1.24 40.89
C ALA A 203 13.57 -0.90 40.31
N ALA A 204 12.60 -0.62 41.18
CA ALA A 204 11.35 -0.01 40.74
C ALA A 204 11.64 1.37 40.11
N GLY A 205 10.97 1.69 39.01
CA GLY A 205 11.20 2.91 38.23
C GLY A 205 12.26 2.79 37.13
N ASP A 206 13.08 1.73 37.12
CA ASP A 206 14.01 1.46 36.02
C ASP A 206 13.31 0.72 34.87
N THR A 207 13.93 0.72 33.69
CA THR A 207 13.38 0.09 32.49
C THR A 207 13.97 -1.28 32.20
N ILE A 208 13.12 -2.22 31.74
CA ILE A 208 13.49 -3.55 31.27
C ILE A 208 12.90 -3.82 29.87
N SER A 209 13.54 -4.67 29.07
CA SER A 209 12.97 -5.23 27.84
C SER A 209 12.61 -6.70 28.06
N ILE A 210 11.34 -7.06 27.88
CA ILE A 210 10.81 -8.40 28.21
C ILE A 210 10.48 -9.16 26.92
N GLY A 211 11.13 -10.31 26.71
CA GLY A 211 10.99 -11.12 25.49
C GLY A 211 9.98 -12.27 25.58
N SER A 212 9.55 -12.64 26.78
CA SER A 212 8.65 -13.75 27.06
C SER A 212 7.93 -13.50 28.37
N ASN A 213 6.90 -14.30 28.66
CA ASN A 213 6.25 -14.24 29.98
C ASN A 213 7.30 -14.45 31.08
N VAL A 214 7.24 -13.63 32.12
CA VAL A 214 8.24 -13.63 33.20
C VAL A 214 7.61 -13.21 34.52
N THR A 215 8.19 -13.65 35.62
CA THR A 215 7.83 -13.24 36.98
C THR A 215 8.94 -12.39 37.57
N ALA A 216 8.60 -11.19 38.05
CA ALA A 216 9.45 -10.36 38.88
C ALA A 216 9.24 -10.70 40.36
N THR A 217 10.29 -11.10 41.07
CA THR A 217 10.22 -11.47 42.49
C THR A 217 10.69 -10.32 43.36
N ALA A 218 9.92 -9.91 44.36
CA ALA A 218 10.32 -8.85 45.28
C ALA A 218 11.51 -9.28 46.15
N ILE A 219 12.57 -8.47 46.14
CA ILE A 219 13.78 -8.66 46.95
C ILE A 219 13.73 -7.71 48.15
N TRP A 220 13.93 -8.29 49.33
CA TRP A 220 13.80 -7.60 50.63
C TRP A 220 15.12 -7.65 51.40
N GLU A 221 15.59 -6.51 51.88
CA GLU A 221 16.79 -6.41 52.72
C GLU A 221 16.49 -5.64 54.02
N GLU A 222 17.33 -5.85 55.03
CA GLU A 222 17.22 -5.10 56.29
C GLU A 222 17.57 -3.63 56.03
N GLU A 223 16.82 -2.72 56.66
CA GLU A 223 17.19 -1.31 56.66
C GLU A 223 18.58 -1.18 57.31
N ILE A 224 19.61 -0.87 56.53
CA ILE A 224 20.92 -0.56 57.10
C ILE A 224 20.76 0.77 57.83
N ILE A 225 20.48 0.72 59.13
CA ILE A 225 20.61 1.88 60.01
C ILE A 225 22.08 2.30 59.93
N ARG A 226 22.39 3.32 59.13
CA ARG A 226 23.67 4.02 59.23
C ARG A 226 23.68 4.65 60.63
N HIS A 227 24.35 4.00 61.56
CA HIS A 227 24.61 4.57 62.88
C HIS A 227 25.39 5.87 62.64
N VAL A 228 24.69 7.00 62.70
CA VAL A 228 25.34 8.31 62.73
C VAL A 228 25.92 8.41 64.13
N ASP A 229 27.18 7.98 64.27
CA ASP A 229 28.01 8.32 65.42
C ASP A 229 28.05 9.85 65.53
N ARG A 230 27.19 10.39 66.41
CA ARG A 230 27.34 11.77 66.90
C ARG A 230 28.46 11.75 67.94
N HIS A 231 29.62 12.26 67.55
CA HIS A 231 30.60 12.80 68.49
C HIS A 231 30.22 14.22 68.88
#